data_AF-A0A239Q2C6-F1
#
_entry.id   AF-A0A239Q2C6-F1
#
_cell.length_a   1.000
_cell.length_b   1.000
_cell.length_c   1.000
_cell.angle_alpha   90.00
_cell.angle_beta   90.00
_cell.angle_gamma   90.00
#
_symmetry.space_group_name_H-M   'P 1'
#
loop_
_entity.id
_entity.type
_entity.pdbx_description
1 polymer ?
#
loop_
_entity_poly.entity_id
_entity_poly.type
_entity_poly.pdbx_seq_one_letter_code
_entity_poly.pdbx_strand_id
1 'polypeptide(L)'
;MLRAYAAAGFPPGDFWGLTPRLYLTHMLGASDRLEREHRNTAWLAWHVEALHRAKKLPDAKQFMSGGGARAEKQGQVAIRLGCLRASLPRITQAQWRARFSNQSTS
;
A
#
# COMPACT_ATOMS: atom_id res chain seq x y z
N MET A 1 -13.86 31.03 10.83
CA MET A 1 -14.38 29.64 10.82
C MET A 1 -15.34 29.41 9.66
N LEU A 2 -16.44 30.17 9.51
CA LEU A 2 -17.37 30.04 8.38
C LEU A 2 -16.70 30.07 6.99
N ARG A 3 -15.80 31.03 6.73
CA ARG A 3 -15.05 31.11 5.45
C ARG A 3 -14.30 29.82 5.14
N ALA A 4 -13.64 29.22 6.13
CA ALA A 4 -12.90 27.97 5.95
C ALA A 4 -13.83 26.79 5.70
N TYR A 5 -14.98 26.76 6.38
CA TYR A 5 -16.03 25.76 6.17
C TYR A 5 -16.59 25.80 4.74
N ALA A 6 -16.90 27.01 4.24
CA ALA A 6 -17.34 27.22 2.87
C ALA A 6 -16.24 26.87 1.85
N ALA A 7 -14.98 27.26 2.11
CA ALA A 7 -13.85 26.93 1.24
C ALA A 7 -13.56 25.42 1.17
N ALA A 8 -13.87 24.66 2.22
CA ALA A 8 -13.80 23.21 2.21
C ALA A 8 -14.89 22.55 1.33
N GLY A 9 -15.87 23.33 0.84
CA GLY A 9 -16.94 22.88 -0.05
C GLY A 9 -18.25 22.53 0.68
N PHE A 10 -18.39 22.91 1.95
CA PHE A 10 -19.63 22.68 2.70
C PHE A 10 -20.64 23.83 2.56
N PRO A 11 -21.95 23.58 2.73
CA PRO A 11 -22.98 24.61 2.64
C PRO A 11 -22.82 25.63 3.78
N PRO A 12 -22.76 26.95 3.50
CA PRO A 12 -22.59 27.96 4.54
C PRO A 12 -23.73 28.01 5.57
N GLY A 13 -24.95 27.62 5.19
CA GLY A 13 -26.13 27.62 6.07
C GLY A 13 -26.01 26.64 7.23
N ASP A 14 -25.37 25.49 7.01
CA ASP A 14 -25.27 24.41 8.00
C ASP A 14 -24.29 24.75 9.13
N PHE A 15 -23.36 25.68 8.88
CA PHE A 15 -22.32 26.07 9.83
C PHE A 15 -22.88 26.49 11.19
N TRP A 16 -24.01 27.22 11.20
CA TRP A 16 -24.60 27.76 12.41
C TRP A 16 -25.22 26.70 13.33
N GLY A 17 -25.49 25.50 12.81
CA GLY A 17 -25.97 24.35 13.59
C GLY A 17 -24.86 23.47 14.15
N LEU A 18 -23.58 23.75 13.83
CA LEU A 18 -22.47 22.87 14.22
C LEU A 18 -22.02 23.12 15.65
N THR A 19 -21.78 22.04 16.38
CA THR A 19 -20.93 22.10 17.56
C THR A 19 -19.45 22.19 17.14
N PRO A 20 -18.56 22.76 17.97
CA PRO A 20 -17.13 22.83 17.67
C PRO A 20 -16.51 21.46 17.33
N ARG A 21 -16.94 20.40 18.03
CA ARG A 21 -16.49 19.02 17.76
C ARG A 21 -16.89 18.56 16.35
N LEU A 22 -18.12 18.84 15.93
CA LEU A 22 -18.61 18.47 14.61
C LEU A 22 -17.93 19.27 13.50
N TYR A 23 -17.73 20.57 13.71
CA TYR A 23 -16.93 21.41 12.82
C TYR A 23 -15.53 20.81 12.60
N LEU A 24 -14.84 20.43 13.68
CA LEU A 24 -13.51 19.82 13.59
C LEU A 24 -13.55 18.50 12.80
N THR A 25 -14.51 17.62 13.07
CA THR A 25 -14.66 16.37 12.32
C THR A 25 -14.84 16.61 10.82
N HIS A 26 -15.69 17.57 10.43
CA HIS A 26 -15.91 17.91 9.02
C HIS A 26 -14.63 18.44 8.37
N MET A 27 -13.95 19.38 9.04
CA MET A 27 -12.75 20.00 8.50
C MET A 27 -11.56 19.02 8.40
N LEU A 28 -11.42 18.09 9.35
CA LEU A 28 -10.43 17.01 9.27
C LEU A 28 -10.70 16.11 8.06
N GLY A 29 -11.95 15.68 7.86
CA GLY A 29 -12.32 14.90 6.68
C GLY A 29 -12.07 15.65 5.37
N ALA A 30 -12.32 16.95 5.33
CA ALA A 30 -12.00 17.79 4.17
C ALA A 30 -10.48 17.89 3.94
N SER A 31 -9.69 18.05 4.99
CA SER A 31 -8.22 18.06 4.94
C SER A 31 -7.68 16.74 4.38
N ASP A 32 -8.17 15.60 4.87
CA ASP A 32 -7.75 14.27 4.40
C ASP A 32 -8.10 14.02 2.93
N ARG A 33 -9.21 14.58 2.45
CA ARG A 33 -9.56 14.56 1.03
C ARG A 33 -8.58 15.40 0.21
N LEU A 34 -8.35 16.65 0.61
CA LEU A 34 -7.44 17.56 -0.12
C LEU A 34 -6.02 17.00 -0.18
N GLU A 35 -5.55 16.39 0.90
CA GLU A 35 -4.23 15.75 0.95
C GLU A 35 -4.14 14.55 0.00
N ARG A 36 -5.21 13.75 -0.13
CA ARG A 36 -5.27 12.66 -1.12
C ARG A 36 -5.26 13.19 -2.56
N GLU A 37 -6.02 14.25 -2.84
CA GLU A 37 -6.07 14.89 -4.16
C GLU A 37 -4.72 15.51 -4.53
N HIS A 38 -4.06 16.18 -3.57
CA HIS A 38 -2.74 16.74 -3.76
C HIS A 38 -1.70 15.65 -4.07
N ARG A 39 -1.66 14.58 -3.26
CA ARG A 39 -0.77 13.44 -3.51
C ARG A 39 -1.03 12.78 -4.87
N ASN A 40 -2.28 12.62 -5.26
CA ASN A 40 -2.64 12.07 -6.57
C ASN A 40 -2.13 12.98 -7.71
N THR A 41 -2.31 14.29 -7.58
CA THR A 41 -1.84 15.27 -8.57
C THR A 41 -0.32 15.29 -8.67
N ALA A 42 0.38 15.28 -7.54
CA ALA A 42 1.84 15.22 -7.50
C ALA A 42 2.36 13.91 -8.13
N TRP A 43 1.72 12.78 -7.81
CA TRP A 43 2.03 11.48 -8.41
C TRP A 43 1.84 11.52 -9.93
N LEU A 44 0.72 12.05 -10.42
CA LEU A 44 0.45 12.16 -11.85
C LEU A 44 1.50 13.04 -12.54
N ALA A 45 1.77 14.24 -12.00
CA ALA A 45 2.75 15.17 -12.58
C ALA A 45 4.14 14.53 -12.68
N TRP A 46 4.57 13.82 -11.63
CA TRP A 46 5.83 13.09 -11.65
C TRP A 46 5.83 11.95 -12.68
N HIS A 47 4.74 11.18 -12.79
CA HIS A 47 4.66 10.07 -13.75
C HIS A 47 4.63 10.55 -15.21
N VAL A 48 3.99 11.68 -15.49
CA VAL A 48 4.00 12.29 -16.84
C VAL A 48 5.44 12.58 -17.26
N GLU A 49 6.23 13.24 -16.42
CA GLU A 49 7.65 13.52 -16.69
C GLU A 49 8.50 12.24 -16.75
N ALA A 50 8.28 11.30 -15.83
CA ALA A 50 9.03 10.05 -15.79
C ALA A 50 8.79 9.21 -17.06
N LEU A 51 7.55 9.12 -17.54
CA LEU A 51 7.18 8.41 -18.76
C LEU A 51 7.69 9.14 -20.01
N HIS A 52 7.64 10.47 -20.03
CA HIS A 52 8.22 11.27 -21.11
C HIS A 52 9.73 11.01 -21.28
N ARG A 53 10.46 10.83 -20.18
CA ARG A 53 11.91 10.54 -20.19
C ARG A 53 12.26 9.07 -20.43
N ALA A 54 11.29 8.16 -20.39
CA ALA A 54 11.54 6.74 -20.51
C ALA A 54 11.87 6.35 -21.97
N LYS A 55 13.04 5.74 -22.20
CA LYS A 55 13.44 5.22 -23.53
C LYS A 55 12.55 4.07 -24.01
N LYS A 56 11.95 3.33 -23.08
CA LYS A 56 11.00 2.23 -23.33
C LYS A 56 9.90 2.30 -22.27
N LEU A 57 8.65 2.36 -22.73
CA LEU A 57 7.50 2.37 -21.84
C LEU A 57 7.30 1.01 -21.16
N PRO A 58 6.91 0.99 -19.86
CA PRO A 58 6.53 -0.24 -19.18
C PRO A 58 5.25 -0.83 -19.78
N ASP A 59 5.06 -2.14 -19.62
CA ASP A 59 3.81 -2.80 -20.04
C ASP A 59 2.62 -2.20 -19.28
N ALA A 60 1.59 -1.78 -20.02
CA ALA A 60 0.42 -1.08 -19.48
C ALA A 60 -0.29 -1.91 -18.41
N LYS A 61 -0.34 -3.24 -18.56
CA LYS A 61 -0.96 -4.12 -17.56
C LYS A 61 -0.20 -4.10 -16.23
N GLN A 62 1.13 -4.02 -16.26
CA GLN A 62 1.95 -3.96 -15.05
C GLN A 62 1.84 -2.60 -14.37
N PHE A 63 1.74 -1.53 -15.18
CA PHE A 63 1.62 -0.16 -14.69
C PHE A 63 0.26 0.10 -14.02
N MET A 64 -0.85 -0.30 -14.65
CA MET A 64 -2.20 -0.06 -14.14
C MET A 64 -2.59 -0.93 -12.93
N SER A 65 -1.99 -2.11 -12.79
CA SER A 65 -2.35 -3.07 -11.73
C SER A 65 -1.64 -2.83 -10.39
N GLY A 66 -0.81 -1.80 -10.27
CA GLY A 66 0.05 -1.61 -9.09
C GLY A 66 1.07 -2.75 -8.92
N GLY A 67 1.41 -3.44 -10.01
CA GLY A 67 2.11 -4.72 -10.03
C GLY A 67 3.54 -4.72 -9.46
N GLY A 68 4.13 -3.55 -9.19
CA GLY A 68 5.46 -3.41 -8.59
C GLY A 68 5.59 -4.09 -7.22
N ALA A 69 4.52 -4.08 -6.42
CA ALA A 69 4.52 -4.68 -5.09
C ALA A 69 4.62 -6.22 -5.10
N ARG A 70 4.30 -6.88 -6.22
CA ARG A 70 4.35 -8.35 -6.32
C ARG A 70 5.77 -8.86 -6.56
N ALA A 71 6.58 -8.09 -7.30
CA ALA A 71 7.99 -8.42 -7.55
C ALA A 71 8.84 -8.27 -6.28
N GLU A 72 8.58 -7.23 -5.48
CA GLU A 72 9.29 -6.98 -4.21
C GLU A 72 9.03 -8.08 -3.17
N LYS A 73 7.78 -8.55 -3.05
CA LYS A 73 7.42 -9.66 -2.15
C LYS A 73 8.12 -10.97 -2.51
N GLN A 74 8.33 -11.24 -3.81
CA GLN A 74 9.04 -12.45 -4.25
C GLN A 74 10.53 -12.39 -3.89
N GLY A 75 11.17 -11.21 -4.03
CA GLY A 75 12.54 -11.00 -3.60
C GLY A 75 12.74 -11.21 -2.09
N GLN A 76 11.83 -10.69 -1.27
CA GLN A 76 11.89 -10.87 0.19
C GLN A 76 11.71 -12.32 0.63
N VAL A 77 10.80 -13.07 -0.01
CA VAL A 77 10.61 -14.51 0.26
C VAL A 77 11.87 -15.29 -0.11
N ALA A 78 12.49 -15.00 -1.26
CA ALA A 78 13.71 -15.67 -1.69
C ALA A 78 14.88 -15.44 -0.71
N ILE A 79 15.06 -14.20 -0.25
CA ILE A 79 16.09 -13.86 0.76
C ILE A 79 15.82 -14.62 2.07
N ARG A 80 14.57 -14.60 2.56
CA ARG A 80 14.18 -15.28 3.80
C ARG A 80 14.39 -16.79 3.71
N LEU A 81 14.04 -17.41 2.58
CA LEU A 81 14.30 -18.82 2.31
C LEU A 81 15.81 -19.12 2.22
N GLY A 82 16.61 -18.20 1.68
CA GLY A 82 18.06 -18.29 1.68
C GLY A 82 18.65 -18.30 3.09
N CYS A 83 18.21 -17.40 3.95
CA CYS A 83 18.62 -17.36 5.37
C CYS A 83 18.20 -18.64 6.12
N LEU A 84 16.97 -19.11 5.91
CA LEU A 84 16.48 -20.35 6.52
C LEU A 84 17.28 -21.56 6.03
N ARG A 85 17.61 -21.62 4.74
CA ARG A 85 18.44 -22.70 4.18
C ARG A 85 19.80 -22.80 4.86
N ALA A 86 20.39 -21.68 5.27
CA ALA A 86 21.67 -21.67 5.99
C ALA A 86 21.55 -22.25 7.41
N SER A 87 20.40 -22.08 8.08
CA SER A 87 20.14 -22.62 9.42
C SER A 87 19.54 -24.03 9.44
N LEU A 88 19.07 -24.54 8.29
CA LEU A 88 18.42 -25.85 8.23
C LEU A 88 19.45 -26.99 8.33
N PRO A 89 19.16 -28.04 9.13
CA PRO A 89 20.02 -29.21 9.20
C PRO A 89 20.07 -29.89 7.83
N ARG A 90 21.27 -30.35 7.42
CA ARG A 90 21.44 -31.17 6.22
C ARG A 90 20.95 -32.59 6.49
N ILE A 91 19.63 -32.75 6.52
CA ILE A 91 18.96 -34.04 6.67
C ILE A 91 18.66 -34.62 5.30
N THR A 92 18.93 -35.90 5.13
CA THR A 92 18.63 -36.58 3.86
C THR A 92 17.14 -36.91 3.77
N GLN A 93 16.62 -37.10 2.56
CA GLN A 93 15.20 -37.35 2.34
C GLN A 93 14.71 -38.65 3.03
N ALA A 94 15.57 -39.66 3.12
CA ALA A 94 15.27 -40.92 3.83
C ALA A 94 15.13 -40.69 5.35
N GLN A 95 16.05 -39.92 5.94
CA GLN A 95 15.99 -39.55 7.36
C GLN A 95 14.77 -38.68 7.68
N TRP A 96 14.38 -37.80 6.76
CA TRP A 96 13.19 -36.97 6.92
C TRP A 96 11.92 -37.84 6.90
N ARG A 97 11.79 -38.73 5.92
CA ARG A 97 10.65 -39.67 5.81
C ARG A 97 10.50 -40.57 7.04
N ALA A 98 11.61 -41.07 7.59
CA ALA A 98 11.60 -41.91 8.79
C ALA A 98 11.07 -41.19 10.05
N ARG A 99 11.20 -39.85 10.13
CA ARG A 99 10.67 -39.07 11.27
C ARG A 99 9.15 -38.90 11.25
N PHE A 100 8.54 -38.98 10.07
CA PHE A 100 7.09 -38.80 9.90
C PHE A 100 6.33 -40.12 9.77
N SER A 101 7.00 -41.25 9.51
CA SER A 101 6.36 -42.57 9.56
C SER A 101 5.99 -43.01 10.98
N ASN A 102 6.71 -42.55 12.01
CA ASN A 102 6.47 -42.92 13.42
C ASN A 102 5.41 -42.06 14.14
N GLN A 103 4.75 -41.11 13.47
CA GLN A 103 3.75 -40.22 14.09
C GLN A 103 2.29 -40.58 13.77
N SER A 104 2.05 -41.69 13.05
CA SER A 104 0.69 -42.11 12.63
C SER A 104 0.08 -43.28 13.43
N THR A 105 0.79 -43.77 14.45
CA THR A 105 0.28 -44.78 15.38
C THR A 105 0.09 -44.17 16.77
N SER A 106 -1.07 -43.56 16.96
CA SER A 106 -1.71 -43.32 18.26
C SER A 106 -3.19 -43.63 18.11
#